data_AF-A0A7X3A8P8-F1
#
_entry.id   AF-A0A7X3A8P8-F1
#
_cell.length_a   1.000
_cell.length_b   1.000
_cell.length_c   1.000
_cell.angle_alpha   90.00
_cell.angle_beta   90.00
_cell.angle_gamma   90.00
#
_symmetry.space_group_name_H-M   'P 1'
#
loop_
_entity.id
_entity.type
_entity.pdbx_description
1 polymer ?
#
loop_
_entity_poly.entity_id
_entity_poly.type
_entity_poly.pdbx_seq_one_letter_code
_entity_poly.pdbx_strand_id
1 'polypeptide(L)'
;MDNDSQKTDKRIVRSKLALKSALLELMKKKSFASITTTEIVKHADFNRGTFYAHYEHKEALLEDIMHDLLEGLSEAFRKPYEKIDSFEIASLPATAVALFDHIYAHAETYSLMVDERVMPGFREKMFNTLKNTSLNDLIHQANMPEKNIDIELFVIYQMHALLGLACHWIQSGFQHPPKYMAEQLVHILQARPNKVVTKKSLNR
;
A
#
# COMPACT_ATOMS: atom_id res chain seq x y z
N MET A 1 25.18 29.86 7.97
CA MET A 1 25.78 28.64 7.38
C MET A 1 24.71 27.60 6.96
N ASP A 2 23.41 27.95 6.97
CA ASP A 2 22.31 27.00 6.69
C ASP A 2 21.95 26.78 5.20
N ASN A 3 22.40 27.65 4.30
CA ASN A 3 21.94 27.62 2.90
C ASN A 3 22.58 26.47 2.08
N ASP A 4 23.79 26.02 2.46
CA ASP A 4 24.53 24.98 1.72
C ASP A 4 24.07 23.55 2.11
N SER A 5 23.69 23.37 3.38
CA SER A 5 23.06 22.12 3.86
C SER A 5 21.69 21.89 3.21
N GLN A 6 20.82 22.90 3.20
CA GLN A 6 19.51 22.82 2.54
C GLN A 6 19.60 22.59 1.02
N LYS A 7 20.61 23.16 0.37
CA LYS A 7 20.83 22.98 -1.08
C LYS A 7 21.35 21.58 -1.40
N THR A 8 22.18 21.02 -0.52
CA THR A 8 22.68 19.64 -0.64
C THR A 8 21.56 18.63 -0.43
N ASP A 9 20.70 18.85 0.58
CA ASP A 9 19.53 18.02 0.85
C ASP A 9 18.57 17.96 -0.36
N LYS A 10 18.23 19.12 -0.95
CA LYS A 10 17.41 19.18 -2.17
C LYS A 10 18.03 18.42 -3.36
N ARG A 11 19.36 18.39 -3.48
CA ARG A 11 20.04 17.63 -4.54
C ARG A 11 19.94 16.13 -4.31
N ILE A 12 20.12 15.68 -3.07
CA ILE A 12 19.99 14.26 -2.68
C ILE A 12 18.57 13.77 -2.91
N VAL A 13 17.56 14.54 -2.49
CA VAL A 13 16.15 14.19 -2.71
C VAL A 13 15.85 14.09 -4.20
N ARG A 14 16.30 15.06 -5.00
CA ARG A 14 16.09 15.05 -6.45
C ARG A 14 16.74 13.85 -7.14
N SER A 15 17.98 13.51 -6.81
CA SER A 15 18.66 12.36 -7.41
C SER A 15 18.00 11.04 -7.00
N LYS A 16 17.62 10.86 -5.73
CA LYS A 16 16.88 9.68 -5.28
C LYS A 16 15.56 9.52 -6.05
N LEU A 17 14.76 10.57 -6.14
CA LEU A 17 13.48 10.54 -6.87
C LEU A 17 13.69 10.16 -8.35
N ALA A 18 14.67 10.78 -9.01
CA ALA A 18 14.97 10.47 -10.41
C ALA A 18 15.41 9.02 -10.62
N LEU A 19 16.23 8.47 -9.72
CA LEU A 19 16.65 7.07 -9.76
C LEU A 19 15.48 6.12 -9.52
N LYS A 20 14.61 6.41 -8.55
CA LYS A 20 13.39 5.63 -8.28
C LYS A 20 12.47 5.61 -9.49
N SER A 21 12.16 6.78 -10.06
CA SER A 21 11.35 6.89 -11.29
C SER A 21 11.98 6.13 -12.46
N ALA A 22 13.30 6.25 -12.66
CA ALA A 22 13.99 5.55 -13.73
C ALA A 22 13.89 4.02 -13.62
N LEU A 23 14.04 3.48 -12.41
CA LEU A 23 13.88 2.04 -12.19
C LEU A 23 12.45 1.59 -12.51
N LEU A 24 11.43 2.31 -12.04
CA LEU A 24 10.02 1.99 -12.30
C LEU A 24 9.69 2.02 -13.79
N GLU A 25 10.15 3.03 -14.52
CA GLU A 25 9.95 3.15 -15.97
C GLU A 25 10.63 2.02 -16.76
N LEU A 26 11.78 1.54 -16.29
CA LEU A 26 12.46 0.39 -16.88
C LEU A 26 11.72 -0.93 -16.56
N MET A 27 11.21 -1.09 -15.34
CA MET A 27 10.44 -2.26 -14.92
C MET A 27 9.12 -2.41 -15.67
N LYS A 28 8.51 -1.31 -16.12
CA LYS A 28 7.35 -1.35 -17.04
C LYS A 28 7.67 -1.99 -18.39
N LYS A 29 8.94 -2.03 -18.81
CA LYS A 29 9.38 -2.45 -20.15
C LYS A 29 10.08 -3.79 -20.18
N LYS A 30 10.73 -4.18 -19.08
CA LYS A 30 11.51 -5.43 -18.98
C LYS A 30 11.65 -5.90 -17.53
N SER A 31 12.02 -7.16 -17.35
CA SER A 31 12.18 -7.74 -16.00
C SER A 31 13.27 -7.04 -15.19
N PHE A 32 13.03 -6.90 -13.88
CA PHE A 32 13.99 -6.30 -12.94
C PHE A 32 15.37 -6.95 -13.01
N ALA A 33 15.43 -8.28 -13.16
CA ALA A 33 16.69 -9.03 -13.30
C ALA A 33 17.55 -8.53 -14.47
N SER A 34 16.94 -8.13 -15.59
CA SER A 34 17.63 -7.65 -16.79
C SER A 34 18.03 -6.17 -16.77
N ILE A 35 17.59 -5.41 -15.76
CA ILE A 35 17.93 -3.99 -15.62
C ILE A 35 19.34 -3.86 -15.03
N THR A 36 20.18 -3.01 -15.64
CA THR A 36 21.52 -2.70 -15.11
C THR A 36 21.56 -1.33 -14.46
N THR A 37 22.48 -1.12 -13.49
CA THR A 37 22.73 0.20 -12.91
C THR A 37 23.05 1.25 -13.98
N THR A 38 23.78 0.87 -15.04
CA THR A 38 24.09 1.76 -16.17
C THR A 38 22.83 2.26 -16.88
N GLU A 39 21.84 1.40 -17.10
CA GLU A 39 20.58 1.81 -17.71
C GLU A 39 19.76 2.72 -16.80
N ILE A 40 19.73 2.43 -15.49
CA ILE A 40 19.04 3.26 -14.49
C ILE A 40 19.63 4.67 -14.51
N VAL A 41 20.95 4.82 -14.37
CA VAL A 41 21.57 6.15 -14.31
C VAL A 41 21.49 6.89 -15.63
N LYS A 42 21.57 6.19 -16.77
CA LYS A 42 21.36 6.78 -18.08
C LYS A 42 19.93 7.29 -18.26
N HIS A 43 18.93 6.54 -17.78
CA HIS A 43 17.54 6.93 -17.85
C HIS A 43 17.21 8.09 -16.89
N ALA A 44 17.86 8.13 -15.72
CA ALA A 44 17.71 9.18 -14.72
C ALA A 44 18.50 10.47 -15.04
N ASP A 45 19.33 10.47 -16.08
CA ASP A 45 20.28 11.55 -16.41
C ASP A 45 21.30 11.85 -15.29
N PHE A 46 21.89 10.78 -14.74
CA PHE A 46 22.94 10.85 -13.72
C PHE A 46 24.13 9.94 -14.07
N ASN A 47 25.24 10.14 -13.35
CA ASN A 47 26.40 9.25 -13.45
C ASN A 47 26.31 8.10 -12.43
N ARG A 48 27.14 7.07 -12.63
CA ARG A 48 27.20 5.91 -11.71
C ARG A 48 27.63 6.29 -10.29
N GLY A 49 28.48 7.30 -10.14
CA GLY A 49 28.87 7.82 -8.83
C GLY A 49 27.68 8.35 -8.02
N THR A 50 26.72 9.01 -8.67
CA THR A 50 25.47 9.46 -8.03
C THR A 50 24.62 8.29 -7.56
N PHE A 51 24.54 7.20 -8.33
CA PHE A 51 23.83 6.00 -7.88
C PHE A 51 24.48 5.41 -6.62
N TYR A 52 25.79 5.17 -6.67
CA TYR A 52 26.52 4.56 -5.55
C TYR A 52 26.65 5.47 -4.33
N ALA A 53 26.38 6.77 -4.46
CA ALA A 53 26.22 7.68 -3.32
C ALA A 53 24.92 7.44 -2.53
N HIS A 54 23.95 6.72 -3.10
CA HIS A 54 22.66 6.45 -2.48
C HIS A 54 22.37 4.96 -2.25
N TYR A 55 22.84 4.10 -3.16
CA TYR A 55 22.48 2.69 -3.20
C TYR A 55 23.70 1.84 -3.57
N GLU A 56 23.93 0.77 -2.80
CA GLU A 56 25.02 -0.18 -3.07
C GLU A 56 24.79 -0.97 -4.37
N HIS A 57 23.52 -1.31 -4.65
CA HIS A 57 23.09 -2.07 -5.81
C HIS A 57 21.63 -1.77 -6.17
N LYS A 58 21.13 -2.30 -7.30
CA LYS A 58 19.78 -1.97 -7.81
C LYS A 58 18.66 -2.53 -6.94
N GLU A 59 18.92 -3.60 -6.19
CA GLU A 59 17.98 -4.19 -5.24
C GLU A 59 17.78 -3.24 -4.05
N ALA A 60 18.82 -2.57 -3.55
CA ALA A 60 18.68 -1.56 -2.50
C ALA A 60 17.79 -0.38 -2.94
N LEU A 61 17.89 0.04 -4.22
CA LEU A 61 16.99 1.04 -4.79
C LEU A 61 15.54 0.54 -4.84
N LEU A 62 15.33 -0.72 -5.25
CA LEU A 62 14.00 -1.33 -5.27
C LEU A 62 13.41 -1.47 -3.86
N GLU A 63 14.21 -1.86 -2.89
CA GLU A 63 13.83 -1.94 -1.47
C GLU A 63 13.41 -0.58 -0.93
N ASP A 64 14.13 0.49 -1.27
CA ASP A 64 13.76 1.87 -0.91
C ASP A 64 12.42 2.29 -1.54
N ILE A 65 12.13 1.89 -2.78
CA ILE A 65 10.80 2.12 -3.40
C ILE A 65 9.71 1.34 -2.65
N MET A 66 9.95 0.06 -2.34
CA MET A 66 8.98 -0.74 -1.60
C MET A 66 8.74 -0.18 -0.21
N HIS A 67 9.80 0.29 0.46
CA HIS A 67 9.71 0.89 1.78
C HIS A 67 8.83 2.15 1.76
N ASP A 68 9.06 3.08 0.83
CA ASP A 68 8.21 4.28 0.68
C ASP A 68 6.73 3.92 0.50
N LEU A 69 6.43 2.92 -0.35
CA LEU A 69 5.06 2.49 -0.61
C LEU A 69 4.41 1.87 0.62
N LEU A 70 5.11 1.00 1.33
CA LEU A 70 4.59 0.29 2.50
C LEU A 70 4.44 1.24 3.69
N GLU A 71 5.37 2.18 3.88
CA GLU A 71 5.26 3.21 4.90
C GLU A 71 4.05 4.11 4.63
N GLY A 72 3.91 4.62 3.40
CA GLY A 72 2.75 5.41 3.02
C GLY A 72 1.42 4.64 3.15
N LEU A 73 1.43 3.33 2.86
CA LEU A 73 0.26 2.45 3.05
C LEU A 73 -0.11 2.35 4.53
N SER A 74 0.87 2.11 5.40
CA SER A 74 0.70 2.06 6.86
C SER A 74 0.17 3.39 7.40
N GLU A 75 0.76 4.51 6.99
CA GLU A 75 0.33 5.86 7.37
C GLU A 75 -1.11 6.13 6.94
N ALA A 76 -1.45 5.87 5.68
CA ALA A 76 -2.80 6.06 5.16
C ALA A 76 -3.84 5.19 5.88
N PHE A 77 -3.41 4.04 6.40
CA PHE A 77 -4.24 3.13 7.18
C PHE A 77 -4.46 3.60 8.64
N ARG A 78 -3.41 4.07 9.32
CA ARG A 78 -3.47 4.43 10.76
C ARG A 78 -3.82 5.88 11.05
N LYS A 79 -3.32 6.82 10.25
CA LYS A 79 -3.35 8.27 10.53
C LYS A 79 -4.76 8.85 10.72
N PRO A 80 -5.81 8.38 10.01
CA PRO A 80 -7.17 8.83 10.28
C PRO A 80 -7.66 8.58 11.72
N TYR A 81 -7.01 7.65 12.43
CA TYR A 81 -7.42 7.18 13.76
C TYR A 81 -6.43 7.56 14.88
N GLU A 82 -5.29 8.16 14.55
CA GLU A 82 -4.19 8.45 15.49
C GLU A 82 -4.60 9.30 16.71
N LYS A 83 -5.67 10.10 16.59
CA LYS A 83 -6.19 10.98 17.63
C LYS A 83 -7.58 10.60 18.12
N ILE A 84 -8.01 9.38 17.85
CA ILE A 84 -9.35 8.88 18.17
C ILE A 84 -9.21 7.72 19.14
N ASP A 85 -9.75 7.87 20.36
CA ASP A 85 -9.65 6.83 21.40
C ASP A 85 -10.44 5.56 21.04
N SER A 86 -11.59 5.74 20.38
CA SER A 86 -12.38 4.66 19.82
C SER A 86 -13.35 5.20 18.76
N PHE A 87 -13.69 4.36 17.79
CA PHE A 87 -14.75 4.66 16.83
C PHE A 87 -15.58 3.40 16.58
N GLU A 88 -16.86 3.59 16.28
CA GLU A 88 -17.68 2.50 15.80
C GLU A 88 -17.46 2.32 14.31
N ILE A 89 -17.12 1.11 13.88
CA ILE A 89 -17.02 0.75 12.45
C ILE A 89 -18.33 1.09 11.71
N ALA A 90 -19.47 0.94 12.39
CA ALA A 90 -20.79 1.29 11.87
C ALA A 90 -20.95 2.78 11.55
N SER A 91 -20.15 3.64 12.16
CA SER A 91 -20.19 5.09 12.02
C SER A 91 -18.96 5.65 11.28
N LEU A 92 -18.15 4.77 10.67
CA LEU A 92 -16.94 5.14 9.97
C LEU A 92 -17.29 5.91 8.68
N PRO A 93 -16.91 7.20 8.55
CA PRO A 93 -17.15 7.91 7.31
C PRO A 93 -16.20 7.40 6.23
N ALA A 94 -16.65 7.33 4.98
CA ALA A 94 -15.79 6.92 3.86
C ALA A 94 -14.52 7.79 3.74
N THR A 95 -14.59 9.05 4.15
CA THR A 95 -13.45 9.97 4.19
C THR A 95 -12.36 9.58 5.20
N ALA A 96 -12.66 8.71 6.17
CA ALA A 96 -11.65 8.15 7.07
C ALA A 96 -10.86 7.00 6.43
N VAL A 97 -11.26 6.52 5.25
CA VAL A 97 -10.55 5.46 4.51
C VAL A 97 -9.56 6.07 3.52
N ALA A 98 -8.50 6.70 4.05
CA ALA A 98 -7.45 7.32 3.24
C ALA A 98 -6.59 6.30 2.44
N LEU A 99 -6.74 5.00 2.74
CA LEU A 99 -6.02 3.91 2.08
C LEU A 99 -6.20 3.92 0.55
N PHE A 100 -7.44 4.09 0.07
CA PHE A 100 -7.72 4.05 -1.37
C PHE A 100 -7.16 5.27 -2.09
N ASP A 101 -7.16 6.44 -1.45
CA ASP A 101 -6.55 7.65 -2.00
C ASP A 101 -5.03 7.48 -2.16
N HIS A 102 -4.36 6.93 -1.13
CA HIS A 102 -2.94 6.62 -1.20
C HIS A 102 -2.60 5.63 -2.32
N ILE A 103 -3.34 4.53 -2.41
CA ILE A 103 -3.14 3.53 -3.46
C ILE A 103 -3.29 4.16 -4.85
N TYR A 104 -4.29 5.03 -5.04
CA TYR A 104 -4.53 5.68 -6.32
C TYR A 104 -3.50 6.76 -6.65
N ALA A 105 -3.01 7.50 -5.66
CA ALA A 105 -1.92 8.48 -5.84
C ALA A 105 -0.62 7.81 -6.35
N HIS A 106 -0.45 6.51 -6.08
CA HIS A 106 0.67 5.69 -6.54
C HIS A 106 0.22 4.57 -7.49
N ALA A 107 -0.88 4.77 -8.22
CA ALA A 107 -1.57 3.75 -9.02
C ALA A 107 -0.63 2.94 -9.92
N GLU A 108 0.21 3.60 -10.71
CA GLU A 108 1.13 2.93 -11.64
C GLU A 108 2.13 2.03 -10.91
N THR A 109 2.64 2.49 -9.77
CA THR A 109 3.62 1.73 -8.99
C THR A 109 2.95 0.54 -8.30
N TYR A 110 1.76 0.72 -7.71
CA TYR A 110 1.00 -0.39 -7.15
C TYR A 110 0.63 -1.41 -8.22
N SER A 111 0.14 -1.00 -9.40
CA SER A 111 -0.17 -1.91 -10.51
C SER A 111 1.03 -2.76 -10.92
N LEU A 112 2.23 -2.18 -10.96
CA LEU A 112 3.46 -2.89 -11.26
C LEU A 112 3.85 -3.86 -10.14
N MET A 113 3.78 -3.41 -8.88
CA MET A 113 4.28 -4.19 -7.73
C MET A 113 3.34 -5.32 -7.31
N VAL A 114 2.02 -5.18 -7.49
CA VAL A 114 1.08 -6.28 -7.15
C VAL A 114 1.04 -7.39 -8.21
N ASP A 115 1.65 -7.20 -9.38
CA ASP A 115 1.80 -8.27 -10.37
C ASP A 115 2.88 -9.25 -9.89
N GLU A 116 2.45 -10.43 -9.44
CA GLU A 116 3.33 -11.50 -8.95
C GLU A 116 4.38 -11.95 -9.98
N ARG A 117 4.17 -11.68 -11.27
CA ARG A 117 5.17 -11.97 -12.31
C ARG A 117 6.31 -10.95 -12.32
N VAL A 118 6.04 -9.74 -11.83
CA VAL A 118 7.00 -8.63 -11.78
C VAL A 118 7.67 -8.56 -10.41
N MET A 119 6.89 -8.64 -9.33
CA MET A 119 7.39 -8.53 -7.97
C MET A 119 6.77 -9.58 -7.03
N PRO A 120 7.30 -10.81 -7.04
CA PRO A 120 6.85 -11.86 -6.14
C PRO A 120 6.89 -11.43 -4.67
N GLY A 121 5.82 -11.70 -3.93
CA GLY A 121 5.77 -11.47 -2.48
C GLY A 121 5.48 -10.03 -2.03
N PHE A 122 5.30 -9.08 -2.96
CA PHE A 122 4.91 -7.72 -2.57
C PHE A 122 3.54 -7.68 -1.87
N ARG A 123 2.58 -8.51 -2.29
CA ARG A 123 1.27 -8.63 -1.63
C ARG A 123 1.39 -9.11 -0.19
N GLU A 124 2.29 -10.06 0.06
CA GLU A 124 2.57 -10.55 1.42
C GLU A 124 3.18 -9.45 2.28
N LYS A 125 4.07 -8.62 1.72
CA LYS A 125 4.60 -7.45 2.43
C LYS A 125 3.49 -6.46 2.78
N MET A 126 2.57 -6.15 1.84
CA MET A 126 1.40 -5.31 2.14
C MET A 126 0.56 -5.88 3.28
N PHE A 127 0.32 -7.19 3.28
CA PHE A 127 -0.42 -7.88 4.33
C PHE A 127 0.26 -7.76 5.68
N ASN A 128 1.55 -8.07 5.75
CA ASN A 128 2.31 -7.99 6.99
C ASN A 128 2.38 -6.56 7.53
N THR A 129 2.55 -5.56 6.66
CA THR A 129 2.48 -4.14 7.04
C THR A 129 1.13 -3.81 7.67
N LEU A 130 0.02 -4.05 6.98
CA LEU A 130 -1.31 -3.70 7.51
C LEU A 130 -1.72 -4.51 8.75
N LYS A 131 -1.33 -5.79 8.82
CA LYS A 131 -1.53 -6.64 10.00
C LYS A 131 -0.80 -6.05 11.21
N ASN A 132 0.48 -5.71 11.06
CA ASN A 132 1.29 -5.17 12.15
C ASN A 132 0.76 -3.80 12.58
N THR A 133 0.41 -2.92 11.65
CA THR A 133 -0.21 -1.62 11.95
C THR A 133 -1.54 -1.81 12.69
N SER A 134 -2.37 -2.78 12.28
CA SER A 134 -3.65 -3.07 12.97
C SER A 134 -3.44 -3.54 14.41
N LEU A 135 -2.52 -4.49 14.63
CA LEU A 135 -2.28 -5.08 15.95
C LEU A 135 -1.60 -4.11 16.93
N ASN A 136 -0.73 -3.23 16.43
CA ASN A 136 0.05 -2.33 17.26
C ASN A 136 -0.68 -1.01 17.54
N ASP A 137 -1.41 -0.49 16.55
CA ASP A 137 -1.85 0.91 16.59
C ASP A 137 -3.38 1.07 16.66
N LEU A 138 -4.17 0.07 16.25
CA LEU A 138 -5.62 0.25 16.04
C LEU A 138 -6.51 -0.66 16.89
N ILE A 139 -6.12 -1.92 17.12
CA ILE A 139 -6.99 -2.90 17.75
C ILE A 139 -6.43 -3.31 19.11
N HIS A 140 -7.19 -3.00 20.16
CA HIS A 140 -7.00 -3.54 21.49
C HIS A 140 -8.04 -4.61 21.79
N GLN A 141 -7.63 -5.70 22.45
CA GLN A 141 -8.51 -6.82 22.82
C GLN A 141 -9.74 -6.38 23.62
N ALA A 142 -9.63 -5.31 24.41
CA ALA A 142 -10.72 -4.74 25.18
C ALA A 142 -11.89 -4.23 24.32
N ASN A 143 -11.63 -3.92 23.04
CA ASN A 143 -12.59 -3.34 22.11
C ASN A 143 -13.15 -4.36 21.11
N MET A 144 -12.90 -5.66 21.32
CA MET A 144 -13.40 -6.72 20.44
C MET A 144 -14.92 -6.89 20.58
N PRO A 145 -15.66 -7.03 19.46
CA PRO A 145 -17.11 -7.19 19.49
C PRO A 145 -17.56 -8.47 20.18
N GLU A 146 -16.71 -9.50 20.21
CA GLU A 146 -16.98 -10.78 20.88
C GLU A 146 -15.74 -11.33 21.57
N LYS A 147 -15.86 -11.63 22.87
CA LYS A 147 -14.72 -12.03 23.72
C LYS A 147 -14.10 -13.38 23.35
N ASN A 148 -14.80 -14.20 22.58
CA ASN A 148 -14.35 -15.53 22.19
C ASN A 148 -13.57 -15.54 20.87
N ILE A 149 -13.47 -14.41 20.18
CA ILE A 149 -12.73 -14.31 18.92
C ILE A 149 -11.25 -14.03 19.26
N ASP A 150 -10.37 -14.87 18.73
CA ASP A 150 -8.93 -14.62 18.76
C ASP A 150 -8.60 -13.36 17.95
N ILE A 151 -7.92 -12.41 18.59
CA ILE A 151 -7.60 -11.11 17.99
C ILE A 151 -6.70 -11.25 16.76
N GLU A 152 -5.74 -12.18 16.78
CA GLU A 152 -4.84 -12.38 15.64
C GLU A 152 -5.62 -12.95 14.45
N LEU A 153 -6.46 -13.96 14.68
CA LEU A 153 -7.31 -14.53 13.63
C LEU A 153 -8.28 -13.50 13.04
N PHE A 154 -8.84 -12.63 13.89
CA PHE A 154 -9.70 -11.54 13.44
C PHE A 154 -8.95 -10.56 12.53
N VAL A 155 -7.75 -10.12 12.93
CA VAL A 155 -6.93 -9.21 12.12
C VAL A 155 -6.52 -9.87 10.81
N ILE A 156 -6.10 -11.14 10.84
CA ILE A 156 -5.75 -11.90 9.63
C ILE A 156 -6.92 -11.92 8.65
N TYR A 157 -8.12 -12.25 9.13
CA TYR A 157 -9.34 -12.27 8.31
C TYR A 157 -9.63 -10.91 7.68
N GLN A 158 -9.63 -9.85 8.50
CA GLN A 158 -9.94 -8.49 8.05
C GLN A 158 -8.92 -7.95 7.05
N MET A 159 -7.62 -8.19 7.29
CA MET A 159 -6.55 -7.72 6.42
C MET A 159 -6.55 -8.46 5.08
N HIS A 160 -6.85 -9.77 5.06
CA HIS A 160 -7.06 -10.49 3.81
C HIS A 160 -8.28 -9.97 3.04
N ALA A 161 -9.40 -9.69 3.71
CA ALA A 161 -10.59 -9.16 3.05
C ALA A 161 -10.33 -7.77 2.43
N LEU A 162 -9.69 -6.87 3.18
CA LEU A 162 -9.31 -5.54 2.72
C LEU A 162 -8.35 -5.59 1.53
N LEU A 163 -7.28 -6.40 1.63
CA LEU A 163 -6.31 -6.54 0.54
C LEU A 163 -6.89 -7.24 -0.68
N GLY A 164 -7.80 -8.20 -0.50
CA GLY A 164 -8.54 -8.80 -1.61
C GLY A 164 -9.30 -7.75 -2.42
N LEU A 165 -10.01 -6.84 -1.73
CA LEU A 165 -10.73 -5.74 -2.35
C LEU A 165 -9.78 -4.76 -3.06
N ALA A 166 -8.72 -4.32 -2.39
CA ALA A 166 -7.74 -3.40 -2.95
C ALA A 166 -6.99 -3.99 -4.16
N CYS A 167 -6.53 -5.24 -4.06
CA CYS A 167 -5.83 -5.92 -5.15
C CYS A 167 -6.74 -6.12 -6.36
N HIS A 168 -8.00 -6.52 -6.16
CA HIS A 168 -8.96 -6.61 -7.26
C HIS A 168 -9.15 -5.27 -7.98
N TRP A 169 -9.26 -4.17 -7.22
CA TRP A 169 -9.38 -2.83 -7.77
C TRP A 169 -8.14 -2.39 -8.57
N ILE A 170 -6.94 -2.67 -8.06
CA ILE A 170 -5.68 -2.40 -8.77
C ILE A 170 -5.60 -3.23 -10.07
N GLN A 171 -5.89 -4.53 -9.99
CA GLN A 171 -5.79 -5.46 -11.13
C GLN A 171 -6.85 -5.24 -12.21
N SER A 172 -8.01 -4.69 -11.85
CA SER A 172 -9.05 -4.29 -12.80
C SER A 172 -8.76 -2.95 -13.49
N GLY A 173 -7.67 -2.28 -13.13
CA GLY A 173 -7.24 -1.01 -13.72
C GLY A 173 -7.95 0.20 -13.11
N PHE A 174 -8.25 0.16 -11.80
CA PHE A 174 -8.89 1.26 -11.07
C PHE A 174 -10.23 1.71 -11.68
N GLN A 175 -11.11 0.76 -12.02
CA GLN A 175 -12.38 1.03 -12.73
C GLN A 175 -13.33 2.01 -12.01
N HIS A 176 -13.15 2.17 -10.70
CA HIS A 176 -13.92 3.07 -9.87
C HIS A 176 -13.01 4.09 -9.17
N PRO A 177 -13.50 5.29 -8.84
CA PRO A 177 -12.73 6.27 -8.10
C PRO A 177 -12.46 5.82 -6.65
N PRO A 178 -11.40 6.34 -5.99
CA PRO A 178 -11.05 5.97 -4.61
C PRO A 178 -12.21 6.10 -3.62
N LYS A 179 -12.96 7.20 -3.71
CA LYS A 179 -14.14 7.47 -2.88
C LYS A 179 -15.19 6.37 -2.97
N TYR A 180 -15.44 5.83 -4.16
CA TYR A 180 -16.39 4.73 -4.33
C TYR A 180 -15.90 3.48 -3.61
N MET A 181 -14.62 3.15 -3.71
CA MET A 181 -14.05 1.98 -3.03
C MET A 181 -14.12 2.12 -1.51
N ALA A 182 -13.85 3.32 -0.99
CA ALA A 182 -14.03 3.64 0.43
C ALA A 182 -15.49 3.44 0.88
N GLU A 183 -16.46 3.96 0.12
CA GLU A 183 -17.89 3.78 0.41
C GLU A 183 -18.31 2.30 0.36
N GLN A 184 -17.82 1.53 -0.62
CA GLN A 184 -18.09 0.09 -0.70
C GLN A 184 -17.52 -0.66 0.50
N LEU A 185 -16.30 -0.35 0.93
CA LEU A 185 -15.71 -0.96 2.12
C LEU A 185 -16.57 -0.69 3.36
N VAL A 186 -17.01 0.55 3.55
CA VAL A 186 -17.90 0.91 4.68
C VAL A 186 -19.21 0.12 4.62
N HIS A 187 -19.86 0.04 3.45
CA HIS A 187 -21.07 -0.77 3.29
C HIS A 187 -20.84 -2.26 3.60
N ILE A 188 -19.71 -2.83 3.17
CA ILE A 188 -19.36 -4.24 3.44
C ILE A 188 -19.15 -4.46 4.93
N LEU A 189 -18.43 -3.57 5.62
CA LEU A 189 -18.19 -3.68 7.05
C LEU A 189 -19.47 -3.51 7.89
N GLN A 190 -20.44 -2.74 7.38
CA GLN A 190 -21.77 -2.57 7.99
C GLN A 190 -22.73 -3.72 7.66
N ALA A 191 -22.49 -4.45 6.57
CA ALA A 191 -23.34 -5.56 6.18
C ALA A 191 -23.25 -6.66 7.23
N ARG A 192 -24.33 -6.86 8.01
CA ARG A 192 -24.52 -8.02 8.87
C ARG A 192 -25.48 -8.99 8.19
N PRO A 193 -25.00 -9.90 7.32
CA PRO A 193 -25.87 -10.88 6.69
C PRO A 193 -26.34 -11.90 7.75
N ASN A 194 -27.48 -11.61 8.37
CA ASN A 194 -28.09 -12.49 9.39
C ASN A 194 -28.95 -13.61 8.76
N LYS A 195 -29.06 -13.62 7.42
CA LYS A 195 -29.81 -14.62 6.66
C LYS A 195 -29.14 -14.83 5.31
N VAL A 196 -28.76 -16.07 5.01
CA VAL A 196 -28.27 -16.47 3.68
C VAL A 196 -29.42 -17.13 2.94
N VAL A 197 -29.87 -16.52 1.84
CA VAL A 197 -30.84 -17.13 0.93
C VAL A 197 -30.06 -17.88 -0.15
N THR A 198 -30.20 -19.20 -0.19
CA THR A 198 -29.52 -20.00 -1.21
C THR A 198 -30.18 -19.84 -2.57
N LYS A 199 -29.42 -20.03 -3.66
CA LYS A 199 -29.95 -19.99 -5.04
C LYS A 199 -31.15 -20.93 -5.25
N LYS A 200 -31.25 -22.02 -4.48
CA LYS A 200 -32.38 -22.98 -4.52
C LYS A 200 -33.70 -22.36 -4.03
N SER A 201 -33.64 -21.34 -3.18
CA SER A 201 -34.81 -20.64 -2.63
C SER A 201 -35.29 -19.46 -3.47
N LEU A 202 -34.52 -19.03 -4.48
CA LEU A 202 -34.87 -17.94 -5.40
C LEU A 202 -35.64 -18.42 -6.65
N ASN A 203 -35.60 -19.73 -6.93
CA ASN A 203 -36.24 -20.36 -8.10
C ASN A 203 -37.54 -21.12 -7.74
N ARG A 204 -38.18 -20.77 -6.61
CA ARG A 204 -39.51 -21.25 -6.20
C ARG A 204 -40.45 -20.06 -6.13
#